data_AF-A0A2S2N7C8-F1
#
_entry.id   AF-A0A2S2N7C8-F1
#
_cell.length_a   1.000
_cell.length_b   1.000
_cell.length_c   1.000
_cell.angle_alpha   90.00
_cell.angle_beta   90.00
_cell.angle_gamma   90.00
#
_symmetry.space_group_name_H-M   'P 1'
#
loop_
_entity.id
_entity.type
_entity.pdbx_description
1 polymer ?
#
loop_
_entity_poly.entity_id
_entity_poly.type
_entity_poly.pdbx_seq_one_letter_code
_entity_poly.pdbx_strand_id
1 'polypeptide(L)'
;GVRTNLSENFMRMDRDITLDVLYKDCRHGAMYVNVCNDLLSDIKYTALETGTEWKLYDVSVIQENVHGFVRVIKDGREKFEIRSSASVGTINLYSDAVDCTASHGINHHFFVKKNNSRIHYEVRNKFLVRYGGYHTGFNECNEVSFF
;
A
#
# COMPACT_ATOMS: atom_id res chain seq x y z
N GLY A 1 -9.29 -5.35 36.81
CA GLY A 1 -9.49 -5.25 35.35
C GLY A 1 -8.31 -5.88 34.66
N VAL A 2 -8.54 -6.79 33.71
CA VAL A 2 -7.47 -7.45 32.97
C VAL A 2 -6.79 -6.44 32.05
N ARG A 3 -5.50 -6.17 32.28
CA ARG A 3 -4.63 -5.41 31.37
C ARG A 3 -4.42 -6.26 30.12
N THR A 4 -5.07 -5.92 29.02
CA THR A 4 -4.70 -6.46 27.71
C THR A 4 -3.55 -5.63 27.17
N ASN A 5 -2.32 -6.13 27.28
CA ASN A 5 -1.16 -5.59 26.58
C ASN A 5 -1.39 -5.83 25.07
N LEU A 6 -1.92 -4.81 24.37
CA LEU A 6 -2.32 -4.90 22.95
C LEU A 6 -1.14 -4.89 21.95
N SER A 7 0.12 -4.77 22.40
CA SER A 7 1.28 -4.69 21.51
C SER A 7 1.75 -6.04 20.96
N GLU A 8 1.32 -7.17 21.51
CA GLU A 8 1.82 -8.50 21.12
C GLU A 8 0.95 -9.23 20.07
N ASN A 9 -0.24 -8.70 19.73
CA ASN A 9 -1.19 -9.38 18.85
C ASN A 9 -1.15 -8.98 17.36
N PHE A 10 -0.30 -8.03 16.95
CA PHE A 10 -0.16 -7.67 15.53
C PHE A 10 0.63 -8.69 14.70
N MET A 11 1.22 -9.72 15.33
CA MET A 11 2.10 -10.69 14.67
C MET A 11 1.52 -12.10 14.57
N ARG A 12 0.26 -12.31 14.96
CA ARG A 12 -0.44 -13.60 14.77
C ARG A 12 -0.88 -13.73 13.30
N MET A 13 0.04 -14.18 12.46
CA MET A 13 -0.20 -14.54 11.04
C MET A 13 -0.89 -15.91 10.88
N ASP A 14 -1.29 -16.57 11.97
CA ASP A 14 -2.07 -17.83 11.93
C ASP A 14 -3.47 -17.64 11.32
N ARG A 15 -3.89 -16.39 11.09
CA ARG A 15 -5.08 -15.98 10.33
C ARG A 15 -4.75 -14.94 9.26
N ASP A 16 -3.55 -14.99 8.69
CA ASP A 16 -3.18 -14.08 7.62
C ASP A 16 -3.95 -14.41 6.34
N ILE A 17 -4.98 -13.60 6.05
CA ILE A 17 -5.77 -13.71 4.81
C ILE A 17 -5.03 -13.15 3.60
N THR A 18 -3.80 -12.66 3.75
CA THR A 18 -3.04 -12.02 2.67
C THR A 18 -2.91 -12.97 1.48
N LEU A 19 -2.59 -14.25 1.71
CA LEU A 19 -2.54 -15.21 0.61
C LEU A 19 -3.92 -15.44 -0.01
N ASP A 20 -4.97 -15.59 0.80
CA ASP A 20 -6.33 -15.76 0.29
C ASP A 20 -6.77 -14.56 -0.55
N VAL A 21 -6.40 -13.34 -0.16
CA VAL A 21 -6.68 -12.09 -0.87
C VAL A 21 -5.84 -11.98 -2.14
N LEU A 22 -4.54 -12.28 -2.05
CA LEU A 22 -3.62 -12.21 -3.19
C LEU A 22 -3.93 -13.26 -4.26
N TYR A 23 -4.34 -14.46 -3.84
CA TYR A 23 -4.73 -15.54 -4.76
C TYR A 23 -6.20 -15.51 -5.12
N LYS A 24 -7.00 -14.62 -4.51
CA LYS A 24 -8.41 -14.47 -4.86
C LYS A 24 -8.53 -14.15 -6.34
N ASP A 25 -9.22 -15.01 -7.07
CA ASP A 25 -9.42 -14.90 -8.52
C ASP A 25 -8.13 -14.96 -9.37
N CYS A 26 -6.99 -15.33 -8.78
CA CYS A 26 -5.76 -15.56 -9.53
C CYS A 26 -5.77 -16.96 -10.18
N ARG A 27 -5.31 -17.01 -11.44
CA ARG A 27 -4.97 -18.27 -12.10
C ARG A 27 -3.58 -18.69 -11.69
N HIS A 28 -3.45 -19.82 -10.99
CA HIS A 28 -2.17 -20.31 -10.48
C HIS A 28 -2.02 -21.82 -10.67
N GLY A 29 -0.78 -22.32 -10.61
CA GLY A 29 -0.45 -23.75 -10.77
C GLY A 29 0.12 -24.12 -12.13
N ALA A 30 0.60 -25.37 -12.26
CA ALA A 30 1.43 -25.83 -13.39
C ALA A 30 0.75 -25.65 -14.77
N MET A 31 -0.57 -25.77 -14.85
CA MET A 31 -1.35 -25.59 -16.09
C MET A 31 -1.27 -24.17 -16.68
N TYR A 32 -0.95 -23.16 -15.87
CA TYR A 32 -0.84 -21.77 -16.33
C TYR A 32 0.59 -21.34 -16.66
N VAL A 33 1.60 -22.22 -16.48
CA VAL A 33 3.01 -21.88 -16.72
C VAL A 33 3.26 -21.39 -18.14
N ASN A 34 2.68 -22.06 -19.14
CA ASN A 34 2.83 -21.63 -20.54
C ASN A 34 2.20 -20.25 -20.78
N VAL A 35 1.02 -19.98 -20.19
CA VAL A 35 0.38 -18.66 -20.26
C VAL A 35 1.26 -17.58 -19.63
N CYS A 36 1.89 -17.89 -18.48
CA CYS A 36 2.85 -16.98 -17.86
C CYS A 36 4.06 -16.75 -18.76
N ASN A 37 4.61 -17.80 -19.39
CA ASN A 37 5.75 -17.66 -20.30
C ASN A 37 5.40 -16.78 -21.51
N ASP A 38 4.22 -16.97 -22.10
CA ASP A 38 3.74 -16.14 -23.21
C ASP A 38 3.62 -14.68 -22.78
N LEU A 39 3.01 -14.41 -21.60
CA LEU A 39 2.92 -13.06 -21.04
C LEU A 39 4.30 -12.43 -20.76
N LEU A 40 5.24 -13.21 -20.21
CA LEU A 40 6.60 -12.76 -19.94
C LEU A 40 7.34 -12.43 -21.24
N SER A 41 7.03 -13.12 -22.35
CA SER A 41 7.63 -12.83 -23.66
C SER A 41 7.20 -11.48 -24.24
N ASP A 42 6.03 -10.97 -23.84
CA ASP A 42 5.51 -9.65 -24.25
C ASP A 42 6.07 -8.49 -23.41
N ILE A 43 6.78 -8.78 -22.31
CA ILE A 43 7.35 -7.75 -21.44
C ILE A 43 8.43 -6.97 -22.20
N LYS A 44 8.26 -5.65 -22.23
CA LYS A 44 9.29 -4.72 -22.70
C LYS A 44 10.15 -4.28 -21.53
N TYR A 45 11.46 -4.30 -21.75
CA TYR A 45 12.46 -3.93 -20.75
C TYR A 45 13.29 -2.75 -21.24
N THR A 46 13.50 -1.77 -20.36
CA THR A 46 14.35 -0.61 -20.62
C THR A 46 15.22 -0.32 -19.41
N ALA A 47 16.54 -0.34 -19.60
CA ALA A 47 17.50 0.12 -18.61
C ALA A 47 17.85 1.60 -18.86
N LEU A 48 17.73 2.43 -17.83
CA LEU A 48 18.07 3.85 -17.84
C LEU A 48 19.13 4.12 -16.76
N GLU A 49 19.82 5.26 -16.84
CA GLU A 49 20.76 5.68 -15.79
C GLU A 49 20.07 5.89 -14.43
N THR A 50 18.78 6.26 -14.46
CA THR A 50 17.98 6.56 -13.27
C THR A 50 17.29 5.33 -12.67
N GLY A 51 17.25 4.21 -13.40
CA GLY A 51 16.51 3.03 -12.99
C GLY A 51 16.19 2.08 -14.13
N THR A 52 15.36 1.10 -13.84
CA THR A 52 14.91 0.08 -14.79
C THR A 52 13.40 0.12 -14.91
N GLU A 53 12.89 0.03 -16.13
CA GLU A 53 11.46 -0.06 -16.42
C GLU A 53 11.14 -1.39 -17.10
N TRP A 54 10.09 -2.06 -16.61
CA TRP A 54 9.43 -3.18 -17.26
C TRP A 54 8.00 -2.78 -17.61
N LYS A 55 7.55 -3.06 -18.82
CA LYS A 55 6.22 -2.73 -19.29
C LYS A 55 5.50 -3.95 -19.85
N LEU A 56 4.30 -4.21 -19.35
CA LEU A 56 3.40 -5.27 -19.77
C LEU A 56 2.01 -4.68 -19.99
N TYR A 57 1.56 -4.64 -21.24
CA TYR A 57 0.28 -4.00 -21.64
C TYR A 57 0.13 -2.57 -21.07
N ASP A 58 -0.83 -2.38 -20.16
CA ASP A 58 -1.13 -1.11 -19.50
C ASP A 58 -0.52 -1.00 -18.09
N VAL A 59 0.41 -1.89 -17.73
CA VAL A 59 1.15 -1.85 -16.47
C VAL A 59 2.63 -1.58 -16.73
N SER A 60 3.19 -0.58 -16.05
CA SER A 60 4.62 -0.30 -15.96
C SER A 60 5.11 -0.52 -14.54
N VAL A 61 6.21 -1.26 -14.39
CA VAL A 61 6.97 -1.42 -13.14
C VAL A 61 8.28 -0.67 -13.31
N ILE A 62 8.58 0.28 -12.43
CA ILE A 62 9.79 1.10 -12.49
C ILE A 62 10.54 0.92 -11.18
N GLN A 63 11.79 0.49 -11.25
CA GLN A 63 12.71 0.47 -10.12
C GLN A 63 13.73 1.59 -10.27
N GLU A 64 13.73 2.53 -9.34
CA GLU A 64 14.67 3.65 -9.31
C GLU A 64 15.96 3.25 -8.57
N ASN A 65 17.09 3.75 -9.07
CA ASN A 65 18.39 3.51 -8.45
C ASN A 65 18.54 4.23 -7.10
N VAL A 66 17.81 5.33 -6.91
CA VAL A 66 17.88 6.15 -5.70
C VAL A 66 16.85 5.66 -4.68
N HIS A 67 17.33 5.33 -3.48
CA HIS A 67 16.53 4.83 -2.36
C HIS A 67 15.72 3.55 -2.65
N GLY A 68 15.96 2.87 -3.76
CA GLY A 68 15.28 1.63 -4.14
C GLY A 68 13.77 1.79 -4.26
N PHE A 69 13.29 2.95 -4.73
CA PHE A 69 11.87 3.13 -4.98
C PHE A 69 11.42 2.21 -6.10
N VAL A 70 10.32 1.49 -5.86
CA VAL A 70 9.60 0.72 -6.86
C VAL A 70 8.26 1.38 -7.07
N ARG A 71 7.92 1.65 -8.33
CA ARG A 71 6.61 2.15 -8.76
C ARG A 71 5.93 1.10 -9.61
N VAL A 72 4.65 0.84 -9.35
CA VAL A 72 3.77 0.05 -10.20
C VAL A 72 2.67 0.97 -10.67
N ILE A 73 2.65 1.30 -11.95
CA ILE A 73 1.71 2.21 -12.57
C ILE A 73 0.82 1.37 -13.48
N LYS A 74 -0.49 1.42 -13.24
CA LYS A 74 -1.49 0.90 -14.15
C LYS A 74 -2.18 2.06 -14.85
N ASP A 75 -2.07 2.11 -16.17
CA ASP A 75 -2.80 3.02 -17.04
C ASP A 75 -4.12 2.38 -17.52
N GLY A 76 -4.95 3.18 -18.21
CA GLY A 76 -6.20 2.72 -18.79
C GLY A 76 -7.37 2.72 -17.81
N ARG A 77 -8.17 1.63 -17.84
CA ARG A 77 -9.31 1.45 -16.92
C ARG A 77 -8.79 1.04 -15.54
N GLU A 78 -9.37 1.61 -14.48
CA GLU A 78 -8.94 1.38 -13.09
C GLU A 78 -7.48 1.78 -12.85
N LYS A 79 -7.17 3.03 -13.21
CA LYS A 79 -5.84 3.62 -13.06
C LYS A 79 -5.41 3.63 -11.60
N PHE A 80 -4.17 3.23 -11.36
CA PHE A 80 -3.52 3.41 -10.06
C PHE A 80 -2.01 3.56 -10.18
N GLU A 81 -1.41 4.10 -9.13
CA GLU A 81 0.04 4.08 -8.91
C GLU A 81 0.32 3.58 -7.49
N ILE A 82 1.15 2.54 -7.37
CA ILE A 82 1.72 2.10 -6.10
C ILE A 82 3.18 2.54 -6.10
N ARG A 83 3.62 3.24 -5.05
CA ARG A 83 5.04 3.56 -4.83
C ARG A 83 5.48 2.96 -3.52
N SER A 84 6.60 2.25 -3.50
CA SER A 84 7.15 1.65 -2.29
C SER A 84 8.67 1.83 -2.24
N SER A 85 9.24 1.93 -1.05
CA SER A 85 10.68 1.82 -0.83
C SER A 85 10.93 1.13 0.50
N ALA A 86 11.63 -0.01 0.43
CA ALA A 86 12.10 -0.71 1.63
C ALA A 86 13.14 0.12 2.40
N SER A 87 14.03 0.82 1.68
CA SER A 87 15.09 1.64 2.31
C SER A 87 14.53 2.84 3.07
N VAL A 88 13.45 3.45 2.57
CA VAL A 88 12.77 4.57 3.24
C VAL A 88 11.70 4.07 4.21
N GLY A 89 11.22 2.83 4.03
CA GLY A 89 10.16 2.25 4.84
C GLY A 89 8.78 2.86 4.54
N THR A 90 8.49 3.17 3.27
CA THR A 90 7.25 3.85 2.87
C THR A 90 6.53 3.09 1.76
N ILE A 91 5.20 3.13 1.78
CA ILE A 91 4.34 2.69 0.69
C ILE A 91 3.20 3.69 0.49
N ASN A 92 2.88 3.98 -0.76
CA ASN A 92 1.78 4.82 -1.20
C ASN A 92 0.96 4.07 -2.26
N LEU A 93 -0.35 4.25 -2.23
CA LEU A 93 -1.27 3.87 -3.28
C LEU A 93 -2.08 5.11 -3.65
N TYR A 94 -2.11 5.43 -4.94
CA TYR A 94 -2.93 6.49 -5.51
C TYR A 94 -3.88 5.87 -6.52
N SER A 95 -5.17 6.14 -6.39
CA SER A 95 -6.20 5.67 -7.32
C SER A 95 -7.42 6.59 -7.25
N ASP A 96 -8.31 6.48 -8.24
CA ASP A 96 -9.58 7.23 -8.23
C ASP A 96 -10.49 6.82 -7.06
N ALA A 97 -10.30 5.62 -6.50
CA ALA A 97 -11.13 5.08 -5.42
C ALA A 97 -10.60 5.43 -4.03
N VAL A 98 -9.28 5.49 -3.86
CA VAL A 98 -8.62 5.66 -2.56
C VAL A 98 -7.17 6.13 -2.74
N ASP A 99 -6.74 7.02 -1.83
CA ASP A 99 -5.35 7.35 -1.59
C ASP A 99 -4.92 6.76 -0.24
N CYS A 100 -3.84 5.99 -0.23
CA CYS A 100 -3.29 5.41 0.99
C CYS A 100 -1.80 5.71 1.11
N THR A 101 -1.36 5.99 2.33
CA THR A 101 0.07 6.06 2.67
C THR A 101 0.30 5.31 3.98
N ALA A 102 1.33 4.47 4.01
CA ALA A 102 1.85 3.91 5.24
C ALA A 102 3.35 4.12 5.28
N SER A 103 3.86 4.55 6.43
CA SER A 103 5.27 4.83 6.63
C SER A 103 5.71 4.27 7.96
N HIS A 104 6.81 3.51 7.93
CA HIS A 104 7.63 3.14 9.06
C HIS A 104 9.00 3.85 9.01
N GLY A 105 9.16 4.84 8.11
CA GLY A 105 10.34 5.69 8.03
C GLY A 105 10.37 6.76 9.12
N ILE A 106 11.00 7.90 8.83
CA ILE A 106 11.20 9.01 9.79
C ILE A 106 9.89 9.42 10.49
N ASN A 107 8.79 9.50 9.73
CA ASN A 107 7.47 9.79 10.26
C ASN A 107 6.61 8.54 10.18
N HIS A 108 6.38 7.89 11.32
CA HIS A 108 5.52 6.71 11.39
C HIS A 108 4.06 7.13 11.34
N HIS A 109 3.40 6.83 10.23
CA HIS A 109 2.00 7.20 10.05
C HIS A 109 1.28 6.21 9.13
N PHE A 110 -0.05 6.23 9.25
CA PHE A 110 -0.96 5.52 8.38
C PHE A 110 -2.08 6.47 7.98
N PHE A 111 -2.32 6.58 6.69
CA PHE A 111 -3.29 7.49 6.11
C PHE A 111 -4.08 6.77 5.03
N VAL A 112 -5.41 6.92 5.07
CA VAL A 112 -6.32 6.44 4.03
C VAL A 112 -7.34 7.54 3.77
N LYS A 113 -7.54 7.89 2.51
CA LYS A 113 -8.50 8.90 2.08
C LYS A 113 -9.34 8.38 0.94
N LYS A 114 -10.65 8.61 1.03
CA LYS A 114 -11.61 8.41 -0.05
C LYS A 114 -12.53 9.62 -0.11
N ASN A 115 -12.46 10.38 -1.21
CA ASN A 115 -13.20 11.63 -1.37
C ASN A 115 -12.93 12.59 -0.19
N ASN A 116 -13.99 12.97 0.54
CA ASN A 116 -13.95 13.83 1.71
C ASN A 116 -13.73 13.08 3.03
N SER A 117 -13.59 11.76 2.97
CA SER A 117 -13.39 10.91 4.14
C SER A 117 -11.91 10.57 4.29
N ARG A 118 -11.38 10.62 5.49
CA ARG A 118 -10.02 10.13 5.75
C ARG A 118 -9.86 9.55 7.15
N ILE A 119 -9.00 8.55 7.24
CA ILE A 119 -8.45 8.02 8.48
C ILE A 119 -6.97 8.38 8.50
N HIS A 120 -6.49 8.93 9.61
CA HIS A 120 -5.08 9.25 9.79
C HIS A 120 -4.63 8.83 11.18
N TYR A 121 -3.46 8.21 11.25
CA TYR A 121 -2.76 7.85 12.46
C TYR A 121 -1.32 8.31 12.33
N GLU A 122 -0.78 8.94 13.37
CA GLU A 122 0.63 9.34 13.46
C GLU A 122 1.18 8.96 14.84
N VAL A 123 2.39 8.40 14.88
CA VAL A 123 3.04 8.03 16.14
C VAL A 123 3.26 9.28 16.99
N ARG A 124 2.78 9.21 18.24
CA ARG A 124 2.72 10.28 19.24
C ARG A 124 1.61 11.31 19.07
N ASN A 125 0.72 11.26 18.07
CA ASN A 125 -0.43 12.18 18.05
C ASN A 125 -1.59 11.76 17.13
N LYS A 126 -2.52 11.04 17.74
CA LYS A 126 -3.94 10.93 17.38
C LYS A 126 -4.28 9.95 16.26
N PHE A 127 -5.19 9.03 16.58
CA PHE A 127 -6.03 8.40 15.57
C PHE A 127 -7.17 9.36 15.25
N LEU A 128 -7.31 9.74 13.99
CA LEU A 128 -8.28 10.71 13.53
C LEU A 128 -9.12 10.12 12.40
N VAL A 129 -10.44 10.30 12.48
CA VAL A 129 -11.39 10.08 11.41
C VAL A 129 -12.01 11.42 11.03
N ARG A 130 -12.08 11.71 9.74
CA ARG A 130 -12.69 12.93 9.19
C ARG A 130 -13.68 12.58 8.10
N TYR A 131 -14.76 13.35 8.04
CA TYR A 131 -15.74 13.36 6.95
C TYR A 131 -16.13 14.80 6.62
N GLY A 132 -15.64 15.33 5.49
CA GLY A 132 -15.90 16.72 5.10
C GLY A 132 -15.24 17.72 6.06
N GLY A 133 -16.04 18.52 6.76
CA GLY A 133 -15.56 19.46 7.78
C GLY A 133 -15.39 18.83 9.17
N TYR A 134 -16.13 17.74 9.44
CA TYR A 134 -16.20 17.11 10.76
C TYR A 134 -15.05 16.17 11.00
N HIS A 135 -14.49 16.18 12.21
CA HIS A 135 -13.48 15.21 12.61
C HIS A 135 -13.59 14.81 14.08
N THR A 136 -13.23 13.56 14.34
CA THR A 136 -13.13 13.02 15.68
C THR A 136 -11.93 12.09 15.78
N GLY A 137 -11.47 11.83 16.98
CA GLY A 137 -10.31 11.00 17.21
C GLY A 137 -9.94 10.90 18.67
N PHE A 138 -8.93 10.10 18.96
CA PHE A 138 -8.39 9.95 20.30
C PHE A 138 -6.87 9.96 20.28
N ASN A 139 -6.25 10.41 21.36
CA ASN A 139 -4.81 10.39 21.56
C ASN A 139 -4.36 9.13 22.34
N GLU A 140 -3.07 9.06 22.61
CA GLU A 140 -2.42 8.00 23.41
C GLU A 140 -2.93 7.87 24.85
N CYS A 141 -3.61 8.90 25.37
CA CYS A 141 -4.25 8.90 26.68
C CYS A 141 -5.74 8.47 26.64
N ASN A 142 -6.25 8.05 25.48
CA ASN A 142 -7.67 7.78 25.20
C ASN A 142 -8.58 9.00 25.35
N GLU A 143 -8.03 10.21 25.27
CA GLU A 143 -8.83 11.43 25.32
C GLU A 143 -9.46 11.69 23.95
N VAL A 144 -10.79 11.79 23.93
CA VAL A 144 -11.55 11.98 22.69
C VAL A 144 -11.67 13.45 22.35
N SER A 145 -11.51 13.78 21.08
CA SER A 145 -11.71 15.13 20.55
C SER A 145 -12.79 15.13 19.45
N PHE A 146 -13.58 16.20 19.41
CA PHE A 146 -14.66 16.42 18.45
C PHE A 146 -14.59 17.85 17.93
N PHE A 147 -14.65 18.02 16.60
CA PHE A 147 -14.59 19.31 15.94
C PHE A 147 -15.37 19.30 14.61
#